data_AF-A0A814KHI0-F1
#
_entry.id   AF-A0A814KHI0-F1
#
_cell.length_a   1.000
_cell.length_b   1.000
_cell.length_c   1.000
_cell.angle_alpha   90.00
_cell.angle_beta   90.00
_cell.angle_gamma   90.00
#
_symmetry.space_group_name_H-M   'P 1'
#
loop_
_entity.id
_entity.type
_entity.pdbx_description
1 polymer ?
#
loop_
_entity_poly.entity_id
_entity_poly.type
_entity_poly.pdbx_seq_one_letter_code
_entity_poly.pdbx_strand_id
1 'polypeptide(L)'
;MTELIFIPSNHGNQWILYKQHCFYKWCTRDNGNVYWKCVFSRRRCRKWECKASITTIALNLEIKEENLNYANHPNFSSLDTRLHQCLDSVTKRSRNEYGSINSIFRDEIIRIIEED
;
A
#
# COMPACT_ATOMS: atom_id res chain seq x y z
N MET A 1 4.89 9.47 18.14
CA MET A 1 3.67 8.67 17.88
C MET A 1 3.85 8.00 16.53
N THR A 2 3.66 6.69 16.43
CA THR A 2 3.73 6.03 15.12
C THR A 2 2.37 6.14 14.46
N GLU A 3 2.28 6.94 13.40
CA GLU A 3 1.05 7.21 12.69
C GLU A 3 0.68 6.06 11.75
N LEU A 4 -0.61 5.70 11.71
CA LEU A 4 -1.15 4.78 10.72
C LEU A 4 -1.71 5.60 9.55
N ILE A 5 -1.05 5.51 8.39
CA ILE A 5 -1.41 6.31 7.22
C ILE A 5 -2.18 5.44 6.24
N PHE A 6 -3.36 5.89 5.82
CA PHE A 6 -4.12 5.25 4.75
C PHE A 6 -3.58 5.64 3.39
N ILE A 7 -3.34 4.64 2.54
CA ILE A 7 -2.87 4.83 1.18
C ILE A 7 -4.06 4.58 0.26
N PRO A 8 -4.66 5.63 -0.35
CA PRO A 8 -5.73 5.46 -1.30
C PRO A 8 -5.26 4.60 -2.48
N SER A 9 -6.06 3.59 -2.83
CA SER A 9 -5.87 2.77 -4.04
C SER A 9 -7.17 2.74 -4.83
N ASN A 10 -7.08 3.10 -6.10
CA ASN A 10 -8.22 3.18 -7.02
C ASN A 10 -8.65 1.80 -7.57
N HIS A 11 -8.01 0.71 -7.14
CA HIS A 11 -8.23 -0.66 -7.62
C HIS A 11 -8.78 -1.61 -6.54
N GLY A 12 -9.39 -1.07 -5.49
CA GLY A 12 -10.00 -1.85 -4.41
C GLY A 12 -9.01 -2.50 -3.43
N ASN A 13 -7.71 -2.48 -3.73
CA ASN A 13 -6.65 -2.94 -2.84
C ASN A 13 -6.19 -1.80 -1.94
N GLN A 14 -6.99 -1.46 -0.93
CA GLN A 14 -6.64 -0.47 0.09
C GLN A 14 -5.34 -0.86 0.80
N TRP A 15 -4.42 0.08 0.97
CA TRP A 15 -3.17 -0.15 1.71
C TRP A 15 -3.06 0.80 2.91
N ILE A 16 -2.22 0.42 3.87
CA ILE A 16 -1.86 1.24 5.02
C ILE A 16 -0.33 1.22 5.19
N LEU A 17 0.24 2.35 5.59
CA LEU A 17 1.63 2.45 6.04
C LEU A 17 1.64 2.51 7.56
N TYR A 18 2.37 1.60 8.18
CA TYR A 18 2.54 1.54 9.62
C TYR A 18 3.96 1.16 9.98
N LYS A 19 4.60 1.90 10.88
CA LYS A 19 5.99 1.66 11.32
C LYS A 19 6.95 1.44 10.15
N GLN A 20 6.83 2.22 9.08
CA GLN A 20 7.64 2.10 7.85
C GLN A 20 7.44 0.76 7.10
N HIS A 21 6.27 0.13 7.23
CA HIS A 21 5.91 -1.06 6.48
C HIS A 21 4.53 -0.92 5.85
N CYS A 22 4.41 -1.33 4.59
CA CYS A 22 3.16 -1.31 3.86
C CYS A 22 2.39 -2.61 4.06
N PHE A 23 1.09 -2.49 4.34
CA PHE A 23 0.16 -3.59 4.45
C PHE A 23 -1.00 -3.37 3.48
N TYR A 24 -1.39 -4.43 2.77
CA TYR A 24 -2.58 -4.40 1.93
C TYR A 24 -3.75 -5.06 2.65
N LYS A 25 -4.95 -4.56 2.40
CA LYS A 25 -6.19 -5.18 2.87
C LYS A 25 -6.29 -6.60 2.32
N TRP A 26 -6.33 -7.57 3.23
CA TRP A 26 -6.51 -8.98 2.89
C TRP A 26 -7.99 -9.37 2.89
N CYS A 27 -8.68 -9.11 4.01
CA CYS A 27 -10.11 -9.35 4.13
C CYS A 27 -10.74 -8.47 5.21
N THR A 28 -12.07 -8.38 5.17
CA THR A 28 -12.87 -7.90 6.29
C THR A 28 -13.45 -9.11 7.01
N ARG A 29 -13.32 -9.17 8.34
CA ARG A 29 -13.90 -10.22 9.18
C ARG A 29 -15.38 -9.92 9.46
N ASP A 30 -16.15 -10.91 9.87
CA ASP A 30 -17.60 -10.78 10.13
C ASP A 30 -17.94 -9.72 11.18
N ASN A 31 -17.03 -9.46 12.11
CA ASN A 31 -17.15 -8.41 13.12
C ASN A 31 -16.75 -7.00 12.62
N GLY A 32 -16.63 -6.81 11.31
CA GLY A 32 -16.27 -5.54 10.68
C GLY A 32 -14.78 -5.18 10.74
N ASN A 33 -13.96 -5.91 11.50
CA ASN A 33 -12.53 -5.63 11.58
C ASN A 33 -11.83 -5.94 10.26
N VAL A 34 -10.84 -5.13 9.90
CA VAL A 34 -10.10 -5.31 8.65
C VAL A 34 -8.76 -5.95 8.95
N TYR A 35 -8.46 -7.06 8.26
CA TYR A 35 -7.20 -7.76 8.36
C TYR A 35 -6.28 -7.36 7.20
N TRP A 36 -5.08 -6.94 7.55
CA TRP A 36 -4.07 -6.39 6.66
C TRP A 36 -2.83 -7.27 6.72
N LYS A 37 -2.24 -7.59 5.56
CA LYS A 37 -0.99 -8.35 5.49
C LYS A 37 0.10 -7.50 4.89
N CYS A 38 1.33 -7.69 5.35
CA CYS A 38 2.49 -7.04 4.75
C CYS A 38 2.53 -7.32 3.24
N VAL A 39 2.86 -6.31 2.43
CA VAL A 39 2.94 -6.47 0.96
C VAL A 39 3.90 -7.58 0.52
N PHE A 40 4.96 -7.84 1.30
CA PHE A 40 5.92 -8.92 1.06
C PHE A 40 5.42 -10.31 1.49
N SER A 41 4.23 -10.42 2.09
CA SER A 41 3.56 -11.72 2.34
C SER A 41 2.96 -12.33 1.07
N ARG A 42 2.84 -11.56 -0.02
CA ARG A 42 2.23 -12.04 -1.27
C ARG A 42 3.09 -13.13 -1.88
N ARG A 43 2.45 -14.16 -2.45
CA ARG A 43 3.11 -15.28 -3.15
C ARG A 43 4.07 -14.86 -4.28
N ARG A 44 3.95 -13.62 -4.79
CA ARG A 44 4.86 -13.06 -5.81
C ARG A 44 6.20 -12.60 -5.22
N CYS A 45 6.26 -12.31 -3.92
CA CYS A 45 7.47 -11.92 -3.19
C CYS A 45 8.06 -13.13 -2.44
N ARG A 46 8.30 -14.24 -3.14
CA ARG A 46 8.79 -15.52 -2.54
C ARG A 46 10.10 -15.39 -1.75
N LYS A 47 10.86 -14.31 -1.96
CA LYS A 47 12.11 -14.06 -1.26
C LYS A 47 11.93 -13.85 0.26
N TRP A 48 10.80 -13.29 0.67
CA TRP A 48 10.68 -12.75 2.02
C TRP A 48 9.68 -13.51 2.90
N GLU A 49 8.63 -14.14 2.34
CA GLU A 49 7.62 -14.89 3.13
C GLU A 49 7.14 -14.17 4.41
N CYS A 50 6.98 -12.85 4.34
CA CYS A 50 6.71 -12.05 5.52
C CYS A 50 5.38 -12.43 6.18
N LYS A 51 5.41 -12.66 7.50
CA LYS A 51 4.22 -13.03 8.29
C LYS A 51 3.58 -11.85 9.02
N ALA A 52 4.14 -10.65 8.84
CA ALA A 52 3.61 -9.46 9.49
C ALA A 52 2.19 -9.14 9.01
N SER A 53 1.33 -8.79 9.97
CA SER A 53 -0.07 -8.46 9.74
C SER A 53 -0.62 -7.53 10.80
N ILE A 54 -1.64 -6.75 10.45
CA ILE A 54 -2.35 -5.84 11.34
C ILE A 54 -3.84 -6.13 11.25
N THR A 55 -4.58 -5.99 12.34
CA THR A 55 -6.03 -5.95 12.36
C THR A 55 -6.47 -4.57 12.85
N THR A 56 -7.29 -3.87 12.08
CA THR A 56 -7.89 -2.59 12.50
C THR A 56 -9.36 -2.73 12.86
N ILE A 57 -9.84 -1.83 13.73
CA ILE A 57 -11.27 -1.66 13.99
C ILE A 57 -11.90 -0.95 12.81
N ALA A 58 -12.68 -1.68 12.03
CA ALA A 58 -13.24 -1.20 10.76
C ALA A 58 -12.16 -0.52 9.89
N LEU A 59 -12.55 0.53 9.17
CA LEU A 59 -11.65 1.40 8.41
C LEU A 59 -11.18 2.63 9.22
N ASN A 60 -11.46 2.67 10.53
CA ASN A 60 -11.15 3.82 11.38
C ASN A 60 -9.67 3.91 11.76
N LEU A 61 -8.83 3.04 11.18
CA LEU A 61 -7.36 3.05 11.34
C LEU A 61 -6.88 2.87 12.79
N GLU A 62 -7.74 2.45 13.71
CA GLU A 62 -7.36 2.05 15.05
C GLU A 62 -6.86 0.59 15.04
N ILE A 63 -5.67 0.35 15.58
CA ILE A 63 -5.07 -0.99 15.61
C ILE A 63 -5.67 -1.78 16.77
N LYS A 64 -6.35 -2.88 16.43
CA LYS A 64 -6.86 -3.86 17.39
C LYS A 64 -5.81 -4.91 17.76
N GLU A 65 -5.12 -5.43 16.74
CA GLU A 65 -4.10 -6.47 16.90
C GLU A 65 -2.97 -6.21 15.91
N GLU A 66 -1.72 -6.46 16.31
CA GLU A 66 -0.57 -6.44 15.41
C GLU A 66 0.31 -7.68 15.60
N ASN A 67 0.78 -8.23 14.50
CA ASN A 67 1.86 -9.19 14.45
C ASN A 67 2.94 -8.58 13.57
N LEU A 68 4.02 -8.10 14.20
CA LEU A 68 5.11 -7.41 13.52
C LEU A 68 6.33 -8.32 13.28
N ASN A 69 6.09 -9.62 13.10
CA ASN A 69 7.13 -10.56 12.69
C ASN A 69 7.49 -10.35 11.21
N TYR A 70 8.24 -9.28 10.97
CA TYR A 70 8.77 -8.95 9.66
C TYR A 70 9.83 -9.97 9.26
N ALA A 71 9.79 -10.37 7.99
CA ALA A 71 11.00 -10.89 7.38
C ALA A 71 11.97 -9.71 7.18
N ASN A 72 13.28 -9.98 7.07
CA ASN A 72 14.33 -8.97 6.87
C ASN A 72 14.27 -8.26 5.49
N HIS A 73 13.07 -7.91 5.02
CA HIS A 73 12.83 -7.15 3.82
C HIS A 73 12.98 -5.64 4.07
N PRO A 74 13.19 -4.84 3.01
CA PRO A 74 13.30 -3.39 3.13
C PRO A 74 12.09 -2.73 3.80
N ASN A 75 12.34 -1.59 4.43
CA ASN A 75 11.30 -0.69 4.94
C ASN A 75 10.77 0.20 3.80
N PHE A 76 9.56 0.72 3.97
CA PHE A 76 8.93 1.69 3.09
C PHE A 76 9.01 3.09 3.70
N SER A 77 9.54 4.03 2.93
CA SER A 77 9.44 5.46 3.18
C SER A 77 8.11 6.04 2.66
N SER A 78 7.83 7.30 3.01
CA SER A 78 6.75 8.08 2.41
C SER A 78 6.92 8.23 0.89
N LEU A 79 8.17 8.36 0.42
CA LEU A 79 8.49 8.43 -1.00
C LEU A 79 8.19 7.10 -1.71
N ASP A 80 8.53 5.96 -1.10
CA ASP A 80 8.21 4.63 -1.66
C ASP A 80 6.70 4.43 -1.81
N THR A 81 5.93 4.97 -0.86
CA THR A 81 4.46 4.96 -0.89
C THR A 81 3.91 5.77 -2.06
N ARG A 82 4.40 7.00 -2.25
CA ARG A 82 4.00 7.88 -3.36
C ARG A 82 4.40 7.32 -4.72
N LEU A 83 5.60 6.74 -4.82
CA LEU A 83 6.05 6.03 -6.03
C LEU A 83 5.16 4.83 -6.36
N HIS A 84 4.70 4.09 -5.34
CA HIS A 84 3.73 3.01 -5.56
C HIS A 84 2.39 3.52 -6.08
N GLN A 85 1.87 4.61 -5.52
CA GLN A 85 0.65 5.25 -6.00
C GLN A 85 0.81 5.75 -7.45
N CYS A 86 1.99 6.30 -7.79
CA CYS A 86 2.37 6.67 -9.16
C CYS A 86 2.22 5.49 -10.12
N LEU A 87 2.88 4.38 -9.80
CA LEU A 87 2.93 3.21 -10.66
C LEU A 87 1.56 2.57 -10.86
N ASP A 88 0.74 2.52 -9.80
CA ASP A 88 -0.64 2.02 -9.88
C ASP A 88 -1.48 2.92 -10.80
N SER A 89 -1.37 4.25 -10.65
CA SER A 89 -2.07 5.22 -11.49
C SER A 89 -1.65 5.14 -12.96
N VAL A 90 -0.34 5.08 -13.23
CA VAL A 90 0.21 4.96 -14.59
C VAL A 90 -0.25 3.67 -15.26
N THR A 91 -0.25 2.56 -14.52
CA THR A 91 -0.74 1.26 -15.01
C THR A 91 -2.23 1.32 -15.36
N LYS A 92 -3.02 2.09 -14.61
CA LYS A 92 -4.44 2.31 -14.92
C LYS A 92 -4.61 3.19 -16.15
N ARG A 93 -3.97 4.35 -16.16
CA ARG A 93 -4.12 5.36 -17.22
C ARG A 93 -3.64 4.80 -18.56
N SER A 94 -2.53 4.08 -18.59
CA SER A 94 -2.03 3.41 -19.82
C SER A 94 -2.98 2.37 -20.42
N ARG A 95 -3.95 1.83 -19.64
CA ARG A 95 -4.97 0.92 -20.15
C ARG A 95 -6.22 1.61 -20.67
N ASN A 96 -6.48 2.84 -20.24
CA ASN A 96 -7.75 3.54 -20.46
C ASN A 96 -7.60 4.83 -21.27
N GLU A 97 -6.41 5.41 -21.31
CA GLU A 97 -6.10 6.65 -22.01
C GLU A 97 -5.32 6.37 -23.30
N TYR A 98 -5.64 7.12 -24.35
CA TYR A 98 -4.86 7.15 -25.57
C TYR A 98 -3.64 8.04 -25.34
N GLY A 99 -2.44 7.45 -25.33
CA GLY A 99 -1.21 8.19 -25.10
C GLY A 99 -0.01 7.28 -24.88
N SER A 100 1.20 7.83 -24.94
CA SER A 100 2.40 7.05 -24.62
C SER A 100 2.50 6.85 -23.11
N ILE A 101 2.90 5.65 -22.68
CA ILE A 101 3.17 5.34 -21.27
C ILE A 101 4.15 6.34 -20.67
N ASN A 102 5.14 6.80 -21.44
CA ASN A 102 6.12 7.78 -21.00
C ASN A 102 5.51 9.15 -20.68
N SER A 103 4.49 9.59 -21.44
CA SER A 103 3.76 10.83 -21.14
C SER A 103 2.98 10.70 -19.84
N ILE A 104 2.20 9.61 -19.72
CA ILE A 104 1.38 9.31 -18.54
C ILE A 104 2.26 9.22 -17.29
N PHE A 105 3.42 8.57 -17.39
CA PHE A 105 4.37 8.45 -16.29
C PHE A 105 4.97 9.79 -15.87
N ARG A 106 5.34 10.66 -16.83
CA ARG A 106 5.85 12.00 -16.52
C ARG A 106 4.79 12.86 -15.83
N ASP A 107 3.57 12.88 -16.36
CA ASP A 107 2.46 13.64 -15.77
C ASP A 107 2.21 13.22 -14.32
N GLU A 108 2.24 11.90 -14.05
CA GLU A 108 2.01 11.37 -12.72
C GLU A 108 3.16 11.68 -11.74
N ILE A 109 4.41 11.64 -12.21
CA ILE A 109 5.56 12.08 -11.42
C ILE A 109 5.46 13.57 -11.09
N ILE A 110 5.10 14.42 -12.07
CA ILE A 110 4.93 15.87 -11.86
C ILE A 110 3.87 16.11 -10.78
N ARG A 111 2.71 15.46 -10.88
CA ARG A 111 1.66 15.58 -9.86
C ARG A 111 2.17 15.22 -8.47
N ILE A 112 2.96 14.14 -8.36
CA ILE A 112 3.55 13.74 -7.09
C ILE A 112 4.49 14.83 -6.57
N ILE A 113 5.38 15.36 -7.40
CA ILE A 113 6.36 16.39 -6.99
C ILE A 113 5.66 17.71 -6.61
N GLU A 114 4.57 18.08 -7.27
CA GLU A 114 3.81 19.32 -7.02
C GLU A 114 2.89 19.24 -5.78
N GLU A 115 2.63 18.04 -5.25
CA GLU A 115 1.86 17.82 -4.01
C GLU A 115 2.74 17.89 -2.72
N ASP A 116 4.06 18.14 -2.82
CA ASP A 116 4.98 18.43 -1.69
C ASP A 116 5.13 19.93 -1.40
#